data_AF-A0A2R6DI76-F1
#
_entry.id   AF-A0A2R6DI76-F1
#
_cell.length_a   1.000
_cell.length_b   1.000
_cell.length_c   1.000
_cell.angle_alpha   90.00
_cell.angle_beta   90.00
_cell.angle_gamma   90.00
#
_symmetry.space_group_name_H-M   'P 1'
#
loop_
_entity.id
_entity.type
_entity.pdbx_description
1 polymer ?
#
loop_
_entity_poly.entity_id
_entity_poly.type
_entity_poly.pdbx_seq_one_letter_code
_entity_poly.pdbx_strand_id
1 'polypeptide(L)'
;MEGGGSALPITVQDLTVAGLDEQFAAIEDAVERYLAGDLSNVAVVSQPFAGREVFLDYAEEEFGAATGRVTFEEVVTGELPEFPVAEIVLVDNCHYLYTREIGGFDVLERFLDRVATLDAMYVTSWNRYAWAYLSAVSNVDDAFPETIEIPRLDAAGVRDLIASYHGTPLPMFVEADEGGRMKTVDLAWESLPLWGDRKLPVPRPELQPEYVLSGLRSESDPGIEAAVYRRIARLSEGDPGVAVTIWEQSVRDGKIAPSYVQEVDQPLEIDDDEAFVLEVILTNERIAREQIERICTDIPVEQALGTLLAQGVITIDDGRVGVAPERLYSTVEHLARRQLVW
;
A
#
# COMPACT_ATOMS: atom_id res chain seq x y z
N MET A 1 -29.42 1.42 7.32
CA MET A 1 -29.28 1.43 5.86
C MET A 1 -28.10 0.51 5.58
N GLU A 2 -28.43 -0.73 5.23
CA GLU A 2 -27.45 -1.70 4.76
C GLU A 2 -26.99 -1.28 3.38
N GLY A 3 -25.67 -1.23 3.21
CA GLY A 3 -25.00 -0.79 2.01
C GLY A 3 -23.49 -0.92 2.18
N GLY A 4 -23.04 -2.02 2.80
CA GLY A 4 -21.65 -2.45 2.70
C GLY A 4 -21.47 -3.04 1.32
N GLY A 5 -21.25 -2.18 0.32
CA GLY A 5 -20.69 -2.62 -0.94
C GLY A 5 -19.30 -3.14 -0.62
N SER A 6 -19.09 -4.45 -0.69
CA SER A 6 -17.74 -4.99 -0.78
C SER A 6 -17.11 -4.33 -2.00
N ALA A 7 -16.09 -3.49 -1.79
CA ALA A 7 -15.23 -3.05 -2.88
C ALA A 7 -14.78 -4.31 -3.63
N LEU A 8 -14.78 -4.25 -4.97
CA LEU A 8 -14.21 -5.33 -5.75
C LEU A 8 -12.71 -5.40 -5.43
N PRO A 9 -12.09 -6.59 -5.41
CA PRO A 9 -10.64 -6.66 -5.31
C PRO A 9 -10.03 -6.08 -6.60
N ILE A 10 -8.93 -5.33 -6.46
CA ILE A 10 -8.10 -4.92 -7.59
C ILE A 10 -7.53 -6.20 -8.24
N THR A 11 -7.49 -6.24 -9.57
CA THR A 11 -7.03 -7.42 -10.32
C THR A 11 -5.67 -7.21 -10.98
N VAL A 12 -5.06 -8.30 -11.47
CA VAL A 12 -3.81 -8.26 -12.28
C VAL A 12 -3.97 -7.33 -13.48
N GLN A 13 -5.12 -7.40 -14.16
CA GLN A 13 -5.40 -6.55 -15.31
C GLN A 13 -5.39 -5.07 -14.94
N ASP A 14 -6.01 -4.72 -13.81
CA ASP A 14 -6.10 -3.33 -13.33
C ASP A 14 -4.72 -2.73 -13.06
N LEU A 15 -3.84 -3.50 -12.40
CA LEU A 15 -2.47 -3.08 -12.12
C LEU A 15 -1.60 -3.06 -13.38
N THR A 16 -1.79 -4.02 -14.29
CA THR A 16 -1.06 -4.07 -15.57
C THR A 16 -1.34 -2.83 -16.41
N VAL A 17 -2.61 -2.44 -16.58
CA VAL A 17 -2.93 -1.24 -17.37
C VAL A 17 -2.51 0.05 -16.67
N ALA A 18 -2.35 0.02 -15.34
CA ALA A 18 -1.81 1.14 -14.57
C ALA A 18 -0.27 1.26 -14.68
N GLY A 19 0.39 0.36 -15.41
CA GLY A 19 1.82 0.40 -15.70
C GLY A 19 2.69 -0.41 -14.74
N LEU A 20 2.14 -1.46 -14.11
CA LEU A 20 2.89 -2.35 -13.21
C LEU A 20 3.39 -3.64 -13.91
N ASP A 21 3.43 -3.65 -15.24
CA ASP A 21 3.89 -4.79 -16.05
C ASP A 21 5.33 -5.20 -15.71
N GLU A 22 6.23 -4.24 -15.44
CA GLU A 22 7.60 -4.52 -15.05
C GLU A 22 7.69 -5.31 -13.73
N GLN A 23 6.79 -5.06 -12.77
CA GLN A 23 6.79 -5.75 -11.47
C GLN A 23 6.27 -7.19 -11.60
N PHE A 24 5.27 -7.45 -12.46
CA PHE A 24 4.82 -8.82 -12.74
C PHE A 24 5.91 -9.61 -13.48
N ALA A 25 6.54 -9.01 -14.49
CA ALA A 25 7.67 -9.63 -15.20
C ALA A 25 8.85 -9.94 -14.27
N ALA A 26 9.12 -9.11 -13.26
CA ALA A 26 10.16 -9.38 -12.28
C ALA A 26 9.91 -10.66 -11.45
N ILE A 27 8.63 -11.00 -11.17
CA ILE A 27 8.29 -12.27 -10.52
C ILE A 27 8.58 -13.44 -11.46
N GLU A 28 8.18 -13.33 -12.73
CA GLU A 28 8.46 -14.36 -13.74
C GLU A 28 9.96 -14.61 -13.89
N ASP A 29 10.73 -13.55 -14.08
CA ASP A 29 12.18 -13.61 -14.23
C ASP A 29 12.85 -14.26 -13.01
N ALA A 30 12.35 -14.00 -11.79
CA ALA A 30 12.87 -14.62 -10.58
C ALA A 30 12.56 -16.12 -10.52
N VAL A 31 11.34 -16.52 -10.87
CA VAL A 31 10.93 -17.93 -10.90
C VAL A 31 11.67 -18.70 -12.00
N GLU A 32 11.83 -18.12 -13.20
CA GLU A 32 12.60 -18.74 -14.28
C GLU A 32 14.07 -18.97 -13.90
N ARG A 33 14.69 -18.00 -13.22
CA ARG A 33 16.04 -18.14 -12.67
C ARG A 33 16.13 -19.25 -11.63
N TYR A 34 15.13 -19.34 -10.75
CA TYR A 34 15.05 -20.44 -9.79
C TYR A 34 14.98 -21.81 -10.46
N LEU A 35 14.12 -21.97 -11.46
CA LEU A 35 14.02 -23.20 -12.25
C LEU A 35 15.32 -23.52 -13.02
N ALA A 36 16.14 -22.50 -13.31
CA ALA A 36 17.48 -22.64 -13.89
C ALA A 36 18.59 -22.92 -12.85
N GLY A 37 18.27 -22.94 -11.55
CA GLY A 37 19.16 -23.29 -10.44
C GLY A 37 19.67 -22.12 -9.58
N ASP A 38 19.13 -20.91 -9.75
CA ASP A 38 19.41 -19.75 -8.89
C ASP A 38 18.46 -19.73 -7.67
N LEU A 39 18.94 -20.13 -6.51
CA LEU A 39 18.14 -20.29 -5.29
C LEU A 39 17.88 -18.94 -4.58
N SER A 40 17.22 -18.02 -5.27
CA SER A 40 16.90 -16.68 -4.76
C SER A 40 15.42 -16.55 -4.43
N ASN A 41 15.11 -16.28 -3.15
CA ASN A 41 13.74 -16.00 -2.70
C ASN A 41 13.34 -14.56 -3.01
N VAL A 42 12.04 -14.34 -3.17
CA VAL A 42 11.44 -13.05 -3.53
C VAL A 42 10.61 -12.48 -2.39
N ALA A 43 10.76 -11.19 -2.14
CA ALA A 43 9.88 -10.40 -1.29
C ALA A 43 9.17 -9.31 -2.10
N VAL A 44 7.83 -9.36 -2.14
CA VAL A 44 6.97 -8.30 -2.64
C VAL A 44 6.66 -7.35 -1.48
N VAL A 45 7.14 -6.12 -1.57
CA VAL A 45 7.07 -5.13 -0.48
C VAL A 45 6.29 -3.91 -0.94
N SER A 46 5.28 -3.52 -0.17
CA SER A 46 4.45 -2.37 -0.53
C SER A 46 3.82 -1.69 0.69
N GLN A 47 3.31 -0.48 0.49
CA GLN A 47 2.43 0.15 1.47
C GLN A 47 1.14 -0.67 1.64
N PRO A 48 0.40 -0.51 2.75
CA PRO A 48 -0.97 -1.00 2.86
C PRO A 48 -1.81 -0.51 1.67
N PHE A 49 -2.74 -1.35 1.20
CA PHE A 49 -3.66 -1.06 0.08
C PHE A 49 -3.04 -1.02 -1.33
N ALA A 50 -1.73 -1.22 -1.47
CA ALA A 50 -1.09 -1.19 -2.78
C ALA A 50 -1.35 -2.42 -3.68
N GLY A 51 -2.10 -3.43 -3.21
CA GLY A 51 -2.46 -4.62 -3.98
C GLY A 51 -1.35 -5.68 -4.06
N ARG A 52 -0.58 -5.90 -2.99
CA ARG A 52 0.49 -6.93 -2.97
C ARG A 52 -0.03 -8.35 -3.17
N GLU A 53 -1.25 -8.61 -2.70
CA GLU A 53 -1.95 -9.88 -2.83
C GLU A 53 -2.14 -10.26 -4.30
N VAL A 54 -2.35 -9.27 -5.17
CA VAL A 54 -2.53 -9.45 -6.63
C VAL A 54 -1.28 -10.04 -7.27
N PHE A 55 -0.09 -9.74 -6.74
CA PHE A 55 1.18 -10.31 -7.24
C PHE A 55 1.34 -11.78 -6.86
N LEU A 56 0.83 -12.18 -5.69
CA LEU A 56 0.81 -13.59 -5.28
C LEU A 56 -0.28 -14.35 -6.03
N ASP A 57 -1.45 -13.75 -6.23
CA ASP A 57 -2.52 -14.30 -7.08
C ASP A 57 -2.00 -14.55 -8.50
N TYR A 58 -1.26 -13.59 -9.06
CA TYR A 58 -0.61 -13.73 -10.35
C TYR A 58 0.34 -14.93 -10.42
N ALA A 59 1.24 -15.05 -9.43
CA ALA A 59 2.19 -16.16 -9.38
C ALA A 59 1.47 -17.52 -9.24
N GLU A 60 0.40 -17.57 -8.44
CA GLU A 60 -0.44 -18.77 -8.29
C GLU A 60 -1.10 -19.17 -9.61
N GLU A 61 -1.65 -18.20 -10.36
CA GLU A 61 -2.28 -18.44 -11.66
C GLU A 61 -1.28 -18.86 -12.73
N GLU A 62 -0.13 -18.19 -12.82
CA GLU A 62 0.86 -18.42 -13.89
C GLU A 62 1.62 -19.75 -13.69
N PHE A 63 2.05 -20.05 -12.47
CA PHE A 63 2.84 -21.26 -12.18
C PHE A 63 1.98 -22.45 -11.73
N GLY A 64 0.70 -22.22 -11.42
CA GLY A 64 -0.32 -23.25 -11.22
C GLY A 64 0.11 -24.37 -10.27
N ALA A 65 0.17 -25.60 -10.79
CA ALA A 65 0.41 -26.81 -9.99
C ALA A 65 1.79 -26.88 -9.30
N ALA A 66 2.75 -26.03 -9.68
CA ALA A 66 4.05 -25.94 -9.01
C ALA A 66 3.98 -25.11 -7.70
N THR A 67 2.89 -24.38 -7.49
CA THR A 67 2.72 -23.47 -6.36
C THR A 67 1.92 -24.09 -5.22
N GLY A 68 2.19 -23.62 -4.01
CA GLY A 68 1.32 -23.80 -2.86
C GLY A 68 1.31 -22.53 -2.02
N ARG A 69 0.14 -22.13 -1.53
CA ARG A 69 -0.04 -20.86 -0.82
C ARG A 69 -0.34 -21.03 0.68
N VAL A 70 0.20 -20.11 1.47
CA VAL A 70 -0.16 -19.87 2.88
C VAL A 70 -0.46 -18.38 3.03
N THR A 71 -1.60 -18.05 3.64
CA THR A 71 -1.98 -16.66 3.92
C THR A 71 -2.17 -16.49 5.42
N PHE A 72 -1.55 -15.44 5.97
CA PHE A 72 -1.80 -15.01 7.34
C PHE A 72 -2.85 -13.90 7.37
N GLU A 73 -3.92 -14.11 8.15
CA GLU A 73 -4.98 -13.12 8.34
C GLU A 73 -4.88 -12.36 9.67
N GLU A 74 -4.02 -12.84 10.57
CA GLU A 74 -3.78 -12.28 11.89
C GLU A 74 -2.39 -12.67 12.40
N VAL A 75 -1.94 -11.97 13.44
CA VAL A 75 -0.69 -12.24 14.15
C VAL A 75 -0.63 -13.71 14.58
N VAL A 76 0.40 -14.41 14.11
CA VAL A 76 0.63 -15.82 14.44
C VAL A 76 1.31 -15.90 15.80
N THR A 77 0.75 -16.71 16.70
CA THR A 77 1.35 -17.01 18.00
C THR A 77 1.54 -18.51 18.16
N GLY A 78 2.68 -18.93 18.73
CA GLY A 78 2.98 -20.35 18.88
C GLY A 78 3.58 -20.96 17.60
N GLU A 79 3.11 -22.12 17.15
CA GLU A 79 3.71 -22.83 16.01
C GLU A 79 3.30 -22.25 14.65
N LEU A 80 4.23 -22.32 13.68
CA LEU A 80 3.92 -22.04 12.28
C LEU A 80 2.91 -23.06 11.74
N PRO A 81 2.01 -22.67 10.82
CA PRO A 81 1.15 -23.62 10.14
C PRO A 81 1.98 -24.60 9.30
N GLU A 82 1.35 -25.70 8.91
CA GLU A 82 1.93 -26.59 7.90
C GLU A 82 1.95 -25.88 6.55
N PHE A 83 3.13 -25.77 5.94
CA PHE A 83 3.28 -25.23 4.60
C PHE A 83 3.09 -26.33 3.55
N PRO A 84 2.54 -26.00 2.38
CA PRO A 84 2.38 -26.95 1.30
C PRO A 84 3.74 -27.48 0.81
N VAL A 85 3.73 -28.71 0.31
CA VAL A 85 4.87 -29.32 -0.37
C VAL A 85 4.76 -28.93 -1.84
N ALA A 86 5.46 -27.87 -2.23
CA ALA A 86 5.45 -27.27 -3.56
C ALA A 86 6.86 -26.82 -3.95
N GLU A 87 7.11 -26.66 -5.25
CA GLU A 87 8.38 -26.11 -5.76
C GLU A 87 8.50 -24.61 -5.46
N ILE A 88 7.34 -23.92 -5.50
CA ILE A 88 7.20 -22.50 -5.18
C ILE A 88 6.18 -22.37 -4.06
N VAL A 89 6.59 -21.75 -2.96
CA VAL A 89 5.74 -21.52 -1.78
C VAL A 89 5.42 -20.03 -1.69
N LEU A 90 4.15 -19.70 -1.91
CA LEU A 90 3.62 -18.36 -1.80
C LEU A 90 3.20 -18.09 -0.35
N VAL A 91 3.71 -17.02 0.25
CA VAL A 91 3.42 -16.69 1.65
C VAL A 91 2.94 -15.25 1.76
N ASP A 92 1.66 -15.10 2.07
CA ASP A 92 0.98 -13.82 2.10
C ASP A 92 0.95 -13.25 3.52
N ASN A 93 1.15 -11.94 3.63
CA ASN A 93 1.12 -11.14 4.84
C ASN A 93 2.11 -11.59 5.92
N CYS A 94 3.38 -11.77 5.54
CA CYS A 94 4.44 -12.18 6.46
C CYS A 94 4.71 -11.18 7.59
N HIS A 95 4.19 -9.96 7.51
CA HIS A 95 4.21 -8.99 8.62
C HIS A 95 3.46 -9.47 9.87
N TYR A 96 2.58 -10.48 9.76
CA TYR A 96 1.93 -11.12 10.92
C TYR A 96 2.80 -12.16 11.65
N LEU A 97 4.03 -12.42 11.18
CA LEU A 97 4.94 -13.38 11.79
C LEU A 97 5.77 -12.79 12.94
N TYR A 98 5.59 -11.51 13.26
CA TYR A 98 6.27 -10.86 14.37
C TYR A 98 5.34 -9.95 15.18
N THR A 99 5.70 -9.74 16.43
CA THR A 99 5.13 -8.69 17.30
C THR A 99 6.26 -7.88 17.92
N ARG A 100 6.01 -6.59 18.21
CA ARG A 100 6.98 -5.72 18.88
C ARG A 100 6.91 -5.87 20.40
N GLU A 101 6.98 -7.12 20.87
CA GLU A 101 7.04 -7.47 22.28
C GLU A 101 8.27 -8.37 22.55
N ILE A 102 8.60 -8.57 23.82
CA ILE A 102 9.71 -9.47 24.19
C ILE A 102 9.36 -10.91 23.77
N GLY A 103 10.21 -11.52 22.94
CA GLY A 103 9.96 -12.84 22.36
C GLY A 103 9.01 -12.82 21.14
N GLY A 104 8.60 -11.64 20.68
CA GLY A 104 7.72 -11.48 19.52
C GLY A 104 8.35 -11.84 18.17
N PHE A 105 9.59 -12.33 18.13
CA PHE A 105 10.31 -12.71 16.90
C PHE A 105 10.41 -14.23 16.72
N ASP A 106 10.07 -15.04 17.72
CA ASP A 106 10.27 -16.50 17.70
C ASP A 106 9.56 -17.20 16.53
N VAL A 107 8.44 -16.65 16.06
CA VAL A 107 7.70 -17.18 14.89
C VAL A 107 8.41 -16.79 13.59
N LEU A 108 8.81 -15.53 13.44
CA LEU A 108 9.59 -15.05 12.30
C LEU A 108 10.91 -15.81 12.17
N GLU A 109 11.66 -16.00 13.26
CA GLU A 109 12.94 -16.73 13.25
C GLU A 109 12.77 -18.16 12.74
N ARG A 110 11.74 -18.89 13.21
CA ARG A 110 11.43 -20.23 12.68
C ARG A 110 11.02 -20.22 11.21
N PHE A 111 10.36 -19.16 10.76
CA PHE A 111 10.00 -19.02 9.35
C PHE A 111 11.25 -18.80 8.49
N LEU A 112 12.17 -17.92 8.92
CA LEU A 112 13.43 -17.68 8.21
C LEU A 112 14.33 -18.92 8.20
N ASP A 113 14.41 -19.65 9.31
CA ASP A 113 15.10 -20.95 9.37
C ASP A 113 14.51 -21.95 8.37
N ARG A 114 13.18 -21.96 8.21
CA ARG A 114 12.50 -22.80 7.21
C ARG A 114 12.86 -22.38 5.79
N VAL A 115 12.79 -21.08 5.49
CA VAL A 115 13.15 -20.51 4.18
C VAL A 115 14.60 -20.87 3.81
N ALA A 116 15.51 -20.88 4.78
CA ALA A 116 16.92 -21.21 4.55
C ALA A 116 17.22 -22.72 4.41
N THR A 117 16.30 -23.60 4.84
CA THR A 117 16.55 -25.05 4.92
C THR A 117 15.79 -25.91 3.92
N LEU A 118 14.70 -25.39 3.35
CA LEU A 118 13.89 -26.14 2.39
C LEU A 118 14.28 -25.86 0.95
N ASP A 119 14.18 -26.90 0.13
CA ASP A 119 14.46 -26.87 -1.30
C ASP A 119 13.19 -26.43 -2.06
N ALA A 120 12.75 -25.21 -1.77
CA ALA A 120 11.60 -24.56 -2.40
C ALA A 120 11.89 -23.06 -2.53
N MET A 121 11.40 -22.44 -3.61
CA MET A 121 11.43 -20.98 -3.75
C MET A 121 10.33 -20.36 -2.90
N TYR A 122 10.66 -19.34 -2.13
CA TYR A 122 9.67 -18.55 -1.42
C TYR A 122 9.39 -17.24 -2.15
N VAL A 123 8.11 -16.98 -2.41
CA VAL A 123 7.61 -15.66 -2.86
C VAL A 123 6.71 -15.14 -1.76
N THR A 124 7.12 -14.04 -1.13
CA THR A 124 6.51 -13.55 0.11
C THR A 124 5.95 -12.15 -0.06
N SER A 125 4.91 -11.80 0.71
CA SER A 125 4.34 -10.45 0.70
C SER A 125 4.50 -9.76 2.06
N TRP A 126 4.87 -8.48 2.04
CA TRP A 126 5.19 -7.71 3.24
C TRP A 126 4.58 -6.31 3.23
N ASN A 127 4.19 -5.85 4.42
CA ASN A 127 3.97 -4.44 4.70
C ASN A 127 5.32 -3.72 4.71
N ARG A 128 5.45 -2.60 3.97
CA ARG A 128 6.70 -1.84 3.83
C ARG A 128 7.25 -1.36 5.16
N TYR A 129 6.41 -0.94 6.09
CA TYR A 129 6.84 -0.41 7.39
C TYR A 129 7.32 -1.53 8.31
N ALA A 130 6.65 -2.69 8.29
CA ALA A 130 7.13 -3.90 8.94
C ALA A 130 8.47 -4.36 8.33
N TRP A 131 8.55 -4.43 6.99
CA TRP A 131 9.77 -4.81 6.26
C TRP A 131 10.96 -3.90 6.63
N ALA A 132 10.77 -2.59 6.62
CA ALA A 132 11.81 -1.62 6.97
C ALA A 132 12.31 -1.82 8.41
N TYR A 133 11.39 -2.07 9.36
CA TYR A 133 11.75 -2.39 10.73
C TYR A 133 12.52 -3.72 10.82
N LEU A 134 12.00 -4.79 10.21
CA LEU A 134 12.58 -6.14 10.25
C LEU A 134 13.92 -6.24 9.52
N SER A 135 14.13 -5.47 8.46
CA SER A 135 15.44 -5.37 7.80
C SER A 135 16.45 -4.75 8.75
N ALA A 136 16.05 -3.71 9.49
CA ALA A 136 16.93 -3.04 10.44
C ALA A 136 17.27 -3.87 11.69
N VAL A 137 16.35 -4.72 12.18
CA VAL A 137 16.53 -5.44 13.46
C VAL A 137 16.86 -6.92 13.31
N SER A 138 16.44 -7.56 12.22
CA SER A 138 16.60 -9.01 11.99
C SER A 138 17.24 -9.36 10.64
N ASN A 139 17.62 -8.38 9.82
CA ASN A 139 18.17 -8.57 8.47
C ASN A 139 17.30 -9.51 7.61
N VAL A 140 15.98 -9.31 7.62
CA VAL A 140 15.05 -10.14 6.85
C VAL A 140 15.36 -10.11 5.34
N ASP A 141 15.95 -9.02 4.87
CA ASP A 141 16.42 -8.80 3.52
C ASP A 141 17.52 -9.79 3.09
N ASP A 142 18.32 -10.33 4.02
CA ASP A 142 19.31 -11.38 3.71
C ASP A 142 18.64 -12.69 3.23
N ALA A 143 17.41 -12.97 3.68
CA ALA A 143 16.66 -14.17 3.30
C ALA A 143 15.93 -14.03 1.94
N PHE A 144 15.75 -12.79 1.46
CA PHE A 144 15.05 -12.47 0.22
C PHE A 144 15.88 -11.48 -0.63
N PRO A 145 16.93 -11.96 -1.32
CA PRO A 145 17.82 -11.09 -2.11
C PRO A 145 17.11 -10.34 -3.24
N GLU A 146 16.00 -10.88 -3.74
CA GLU A 146 15.16 -10.27 -4.77
C GLU A 146 13.98 -9.55 -4.10
N THR A 147 13.97 -8.22 -4.15
CA THR A 147 12.88 -7.41 -3.59
C THR A 147 12.16 -6.68 -4.71
N ILE A 148 10.84 -6.87 -4.79
CA ILE A 148 9.96 -6.20 -5.75
C ILE A 148 9.15 -5.17 -4.97
N GLU A 149 9.44 -3.89 -5.18
CA GLU A 149 8.64 -2.79 -4.63
C GLU A 149 7.53 -2.40 -5.60
N ILE A 150 6.30 -2.27 -5.09
CA ILE A 150 5.19 -1.71 -5.87
C ILE A 150 5.38 -0.18 -5.97
N PRO A 151 5.53 0.38 -7.18
CA PRO A 151 5.76 1.82 -7.36
C PRO A 151 4.47 2.61 -7.10
N ARG A 152 4.65 3.91 -6.86
CA ARG A 152 3.54 4.87 -6.78
C ARG A 152 3.03 5.16 -8.19
N LEU A 153 1.71 5.07 -8.38
CA LEU A 153 1.05 5.48 -9.62
C LEU A 153 1.08 7.00 -9.80
N ASP A 154 1.38 7.43 -11.02
CA ASP A 154 1.16 8.82 -11.41
C ASP A 154 -0.32 9.05 -11.79
N ALA A 155 -0.65 10.27 -12.21
CA ALA A 155 -2.04 10.60 -12.60
C ALA A 155 -2.55 9.78 -13.80
N ALA A 156 -1.67 9.32 -14.70
CA ALA A 156 -2.05 8.49 -15.83
C ALA A 156 -2.31 7.05 -15.38
N GLY A 157 -1.43 6.49 -14.55
CA GLY A 157 -1.61 5.17 -13.93
C GLY A 157 -2.89 5.11 -13.08
N VAL A 158 -3.18 6.14 -12.28
CA VAL A 158 -4.44 6.23 -11.50
C VAL A 158 -5.67 6.30 -12.42
N ARG A 159 -5.61 7.05 -13.53
CA ARG A 159 -6.70 7.08 -14.52
C ARG A 159 -6.96 5.68 -15.08
N ASP A 160 -5.89 5.01 -15.52
CA ASP A 160 -5.99 3.71 -16.20
C ASP A 160 -6.46 2.62 -15.23
N LEU A 161 -5.98 2.65 -13.98
CA LEU A 161 -6.49 1.83 -12.87
C LEU A 161 -8.01 2.01 -12.68
N ILE A 162 -8.46 3.25 -12.46
CA ILE A 162 -9.88 3.55 -12.18
C ILE A 162 -10.77 3.15 -13.36
N ALA A 163 -10.30 3.39 -14.60
CA ALA A 163 -11.03 3.03 -15.81
C ALA A 163 -11.18 1.52 -15.98
N SER A 164 -10.15 0.73 -15.65
CA SER A 164 -10.20 -0.72 -15.70
C SER A 164 -11.08 -1.30 -14.59
N TYR A 165 -10.86 -0.84 -13.35
CA TYR A 165 -11.52 -1.36 -12.16
C TYR A 165 -13.04 -1.15 -12.18
N HIS A 166 -13.52 0.05 -12.56
CA HIS A 166 -14.97 0.32 -12.63
C HIS A 166 -15.61 -0.02 -13.98
N GLY A 167 -14.79 -0.19 -15.03
CA GLY A 167 -15.27 -0.31 -16.40
C GLY A 167 -16.04 0.93 -16.89
N THR A 168 -16.81 0.76 -17.96
CA THR A 168 -17.60 1.84 -18.59
C THR A 168 -19.11 1.61 -18.43
N PRO A 169 -19.92 2.66 -18.25
CA PRO A 169 -19.55 4.08 -18.29
C PRO A 169 -19.04 4.62 -16.93
N LEU A 170 -18.04 5.49 -16.98
CA LEU A 170 -17.59 6.27 -15.82
C LEU A 170 -18.57 7.41 -15.49
N PRO A 171 -18.54 7.95 -14.25
CA PRO A 171 -19.28 9.15 -13.86
C PRO A 171 -19.01 10.36 -14.76
N MET A 172 -19.97 11.28 -14.80
CA MET A 172 -19.82 12.52 -15.55
C MET A 172 -18.90 13.50 -14.82
N PHE A 173 -17.83 13.93 -15.47
CA PHE A 173 -16.97 15.00 -14.98
C PHE A 173 -17.65 16.37 -15.11
N VAL A 174 -17.74 17.12 -14.02
CA VAL A 174 -18.40 18.44 -13.97
C VAL A 174 -17.50 19.51 -13.36
N GLU A 175 -17.67 20.76 -13.80
CA GLU A 175 -17.00 21.90 -13.18
C GLU A 175 -17.49 22.09 -11.75
N ALA A 176 -16.58 22.44 -10.84
CA ALA A 176 -16.96 22.88 -9.51
C ALA A 176 -17.63 24.25 -9.58
N ASP A 177 -18.77 24.44 -8.88
CA ASP A 177 -19.32 25.78 -8.65
C ASP A 177 -18.22 26.69 -8.05
N GLU A 178 -18.21 27.96 -8.47
CA GLU A 178 -17.10 28.96 -8.53
C GLU A 178 -16.17 29.16 -7.29
N GLY A 179 -16.30 28.42 -6.20
CA GLY A 179 -15.54 28.57 -4.95
C GLY A 179 -14.22 27.79 -4.83
N GLY A 180 -13.80 27.03 -5.84
CA GLY A 180 -12.79 25.96 -5.67
C GLY A 180 -11.39 26.16 -6.27
N ARG A 181 -10.99 27.37 -6.70
CA ARG A 181 -9.63 27.57 -7.25
C ARG A 181 -8.58 27.68 -6.15
N MET A 182 -8.07 26.54 -5.67
CA MET A 182 -6.88 26.49 -4.82
C MET A 182 -5.62 26.52 -5.68
N LYS A 183 -4.61 27.27 -5.24
CA LYS A 183 -3.29 27.35 -5.88
C LYS A 183 -2.41 26.22 -5.33
N THR A 184 -2.08 25.23 -6.14
CA THR A 184 -1.17 24.13 -5.75
C THR A 184 0.03 24.03 -6.67
N VAL A 185 1.17 23.67 -6.10
CA VAL A 185 2.40 23.29 -6.81
C VAL A 185 2.48 21.77 -6.71
N ASP A 186 2.53 21.08 -7.84
CA ASP A 186 2.64 19.62 -7.85
C ASP A 186 4.13 19.21 -7.87
N LEU A 187 4.45 18.07 -7.27
CA LEU A 187 5.79 17.45 -7.31
C LEU A 187 5.66 16.13 -8.05
N ALA A 188 6.21 16.05 -9.27
CA ALA A 188 6.37 14.79 -9.99
C ALA A 188 7.64 14.08 -9.49
N TRP A 189 7.60 12.77 -9.30
CA TRP A 189 8.79 12.01 -8.92
C TRP A 189 9.44 11.42 -10.16
N GLU A 190 10.66 11.85 -10.47
CA GLU A 190 11.43 11.33 -11.61
C GLU A 190 12.58 10.47 -11.07
N SER A 191 12.75 9.27 -11.63
CA SER A 191 13.88 8.41 -11.30
C SER A 191 15.09 8.82 -12.12
N LEU A 192 16.06 9.49 -11.49
CA LEU A 192 17.33 9.82 -12.14
C LEU A 192 18.32 8.64 -12.01
N PRO A 193 19.02 8.26 -13.09
CA PRO A 193 20.08 7.26 -13.01
C PRO A 193 21.27 7.81 -12.20
N LEU A 194 21.69 7.07 -11.18
CA LEU A 194 22.96 7.24 -10.48
C LEU A 194 24.03 6.30 -11.09
N TRP A 195 25.25 6.32 -10.55
CA TRP A 195 26.30 5.39 -10.99
C TRP A 195 25.89 3.92 -10.79
N GLY A 196 26.01 3.13 -11.86
CA GLY A 196 25.56 1.73 -11.91
C GLY A 196 24.07 1.62 -12.25
N ASP A 197 23.41 0.58 -11.73
CA ASP A 197 21.97 0.32 -11.94
C ASP A 197 21.06 0.98 -10.88
N ARG A 198 21.61 1.86 -10.04
CA ARG A 198 20.85 2.53 -8.97
C ARG A 198 20.07 3.72 -9.54
N LYS A 199 18.76 3.80 -9.25
CA LYS A 199 17.90 4.94 -9.56
C LYS A 199 17.58 5.72 -8.28
N LEU A 200 17.67 7.05 -8.32
CA LEU A 200 17.26 7.92 -7.21
C LEU A 200 15.95 8.64 -7.57
N PRO A 201 14.87 8.44 -6.82
CA PRO A 201 13.66 9.24 -7.00
C PRO A 201 13.95 10.66 -6.51
N VAL A 202 13.84 11.64 -7.40
CA VAL A 202 13.97 13.06 -7.07
C VAL A 202 12.64 13.78 -7.32
N PRO A 203 12.21 14.64 -6.38
CA PRO A 203 11.00 15.42 -6.56
C PRO A 203 11.28 16.56 -7.55
N ARG A 204 10.53 16.60 -8.63
CA ARG A 204 10.55 17.63 -9.66
C ARG A 204 9.27 18.47 -9.56
N PRO A 205 9.37 19.76 -9.20
CA PRO A 205 8.19 20.62 -9.15
C PRO A 205 7.64 20.85 -10.56
N GLU A 206 6.38 20.48 -10.77
CA GLU A 206 5.61 20.82 -11.94
C GLU A 206 4.75 22.05 -11.63
N LEU A 207 5.14 23.19 -12.23
CA LEU A 207 4.38 24.42 -12.14
C LEU A 207 3.23 24.36 -13.15
N GLN A 208 1.99 24.45 -12.66
CA GLN A 208 0.82 24.31 -13.53
C GLN A 208 0.69 25.51 -14.51
N PRO A 209 0.49 25.29 -15.83
CA PRO A 209 0.33 26.35 -16.84
C PRO A 209 -0.86 27.28 -16.58
N GLU A 210 -1.90 26.76 -15.92
CA GLU A 210 -3.10 27.45 -15.46
C GLU A 210 -2.82 28.67 -14.55
N TYR A 211 -1.65 28.72 -13.89
CA TYR A 211 -1.21 29.91 -13.15
C TYR A 211 -0.36 30.88 -13.96
N VAL A 212 0.37 30.38 -14.98
CA VAL A 212 1.30 31.19 -15.79
C VAL A 212 0.58 31.88 -16.94
N LEU A 213 -0.54 31.32 -17.42
CA LEU A 213 -1.27 31.75 -18.61
C LEU A 213 -2.73 32.13 -18.32
N SER A 214 -3.01 32.79 -17.19
CA SER A 214 -4.36 33.27 -16.83
C SER A 214 -5.03 34.23 -17.84
N GLY A 215 -4.35 34.62 -18.92
CA GLY A 215 -4.87 35.43 -20.03
C GLY A 215 -4.83 34.77 -21.42
N LEU A 216 -4.35 33.52 -21.54
CA LEU A 216 -4.25 32.81 -22.82
C LEU A 216 -4.81 31.40 -22.63
N ARG A 217 -6.07 31.20 -23.00
CA ARG A 217 -6.61 29.88 -23.30
C ARG A 217 -5.80 29.26 -24.43
N SER A 218 -4.73 28.58 -24.08
CA SER A 218 -4.07 27.60 -24.92
C SER A 218 -4.95 26.34 -24.95
N GLU A 219 -4.97 25.62 -26.05
CA GLU A 219 -5.64 24.31 -26.22
C GLU A 219 -5.06 23.19 -25.33
N SER A 220 -4.25 23.55 -24.32
CA SER A 220 -3.49 22.68 -23.42
C SER A 220 -3.87 22.88 -21.95
N ASP A 221 -5.11 23.27 -21.68
CA ASP A 221 -5.68 23.25 -20.33
C ASP A 221 -6.01 21.77 -20.02
N PRO A 222 -5.43 21.13 -18.99
CA PRO A 222 -5.82 19.78 -18.63
C PRO A 222 -7.31 19.80 -18.27
N GLY A 223 -8.15 19.15 -19.08
CA GLY A 223 -9.59 19.11 -18.85
C GLY A 223 -9.95 18.68 -17.42
N ILE A 224 -11.15 19.01 -16.95
CA ILE A 224 -11.66 18.73 -15.59
C ILE A 224 -11.34 17.29 -15.13
N GLU A 225 -11.44 16.34 -16.05
CA GLU A 225 -11.05 14.94 -15.87
C GLU A 225 -9.59 14.76 -15.41
N ALA A 226 -8.63 15.35 -16.12
CA ALA A 226 -7.23 15.30 -15.75
C ALA A 226 -6.96 15.97 -14.39
N ALA A 227 -7.70 17.04 -14.05
CA ALA A 227 -7.60 17.67 -12.74
C ALA A 227 -8.11 16.77 -11.59
N VAL A 228 -9.17 16.00 -11.82
CA VAL A 228 -9.67 14.99 -10.86
C VAL A 228 -8.61 13.91 -10.63
N TYR A 229 -8.11 13.27 -11.69
CA TYR A 229 -7.14 12.18 -11.56
C TYR A 229 -5.82 12.63 -10.92
N ARG A 230 -5.32 13.83 -11.28
CA ARG A 230 -4.12 14.39 -10.63
C ARG A 230 -4.34 14.63 -9.14
N ARG A 231 -5.53 15.11 -8.76
CA ARG A 231 -5.87 15.33 -7.36
C ARG A 231 -5.95 14.01 -6.59
N ILE A 232 -6.54 12.98 -7.19
CA ILE A 232 -6.59 11.63 -6.57
C ILE A 232 -5.19 11.06 -6.42
N ALA A 233 -4.37 11.07 -7.48
CA ALA A 233 -3.00 10.57 -7.43
C ALA A 233 -2.15 11.28 -6.37
N ARG A 234 -2.36 12.58 -6.16
CA ARG A 234 -1.70 13.32 -5.07
C ARG A 234 -2.17 12.84 -3.70
N LEU A 235 -3.48 12.74 -3.48
CA LEU A 235 -4.04 12.39 -2.17
C LEU A 235 -3.85 10.92 -1.79
N SER A 236 -3.79 10.03 -2.78
CA SER A 236 -3.41 8.64 -2.58
C SER A 236 -1.90 8.43 -2.54
N GLU A 237 -1.10 9.46 -2.85
CA GLU A 237 0.34 9.34 -3.11
C GLU A 237 0.68 8.21 -4.10
N GLY A 238 -0.23 7.98 -5.06
CA GLY A 238 -0.12 6.93 -6.05
C GLY A 238 -0.40 5.51 -5.56
N ASP A 239 -0.90 5.32 -4.34
CA ASP A 239 -1.34 4.00 -3.86
C ASP A 239 -2.63 3.56 -4.59
N PRO A 240 -2.65 2.38 -5.26
CA PRO A 240 -3.81 1.87 -5.99
C PRO A 240 -5.10 1.78 -5.17
N GLY A 241 -5.07 1.12 -4.00
CA GLY A 241 -6.27 0.90 -3.19
C GLY A 241 -6.78 2.18 -2.55
N VAL A 242 -5.89 3.07 -2.14
CA VAL A 242 -6.28 4.41 -1.65
C VAL A 242 -6.89 5.23 -2.80
N ALA A 243 -6.32 5.17 -4.01
CA ALA A 243 -6.85 5.91 -5.17
C ALA A 243 -8.28 5.47 -5.53
N VAL A 244 -8.55 4.17 -5.55
CA VAL A 244 -9.90 3.61 -5.74
C VAL A 244 -10.84 4.09 -4.64
N THR A 245 -10.41 4.01 -3.38
CA THR A 245 -11.22 4.45 -2.23
C THR A 245 -11.59 5.93 -2.31
N ILE A 246 -10.61 6.81 -2.60
CA ILE A 246 -10.85 8.25 -2.74
C ILE A 246 -11.79 8.52 -3.91
N TRP A 247 -11.63 7.84 -5.04
CA TRP A 247 -12.53 7.97 -6.18
C TRP A 247 -13.96 7.62 -5.80
N GLU A 248 -14.19 6.44 -5.22
CA GLU A 248 -15.53 5.96 -4.83
C GLU A 248 -16.23 6.93 -3.87
N GLN A 249 -15.51 7.45 -2.88
CA GLN A 249 -16.04 8.44 -1.93
C GLN A 249 -16.31 9.81 -2.58
N SER A 250 -15.64 10.12 -3.69
CA SER A 250 -15.76 11.40 -4.40
C SER A 250 -16.90 11.44 -5.42
N VAL A 251 -17.44 10.29 -5.83
CA VAL A 251 -18.56 10.22 -6.78
C VAL A 251 -19.87 10.57 -6.06
N ARG A 252 -20.60 11.55 -6.60
CA ARG A 252 -21.89 12.02 -6.09
C ARG A 252 -22.93 12.02 -7.18
N ASP A 253 -24.01 11.25 -7.02
CA ASP A 253 -25.11 11.17 -7.99
C ASP A 253 -24.65 10.92 -9.45
N GLY A 254 -23.65 10.04 -9.62
CA GLY A 254 -23.08 9.71 -10.94
C GLY A 254 -22.22 10.82 -11.56
N LYS A 255 -21.77 11.79 -10.75
CA LYS A 255 -20.91 12.89 -11.15
C LYS A 255 -19.66 12.95 -10.29
N ILE A 256 -18.60 13.50 -10.85
CA ILE A 256 -17.37 13.80 -10.11
C ILE A 256 -16.83 15.17 -10.52
N ALA A 257 -16.28 15.89 -9.55
CA ALA A 257 -15.67 17.19 -9.74
C ALA A 257 -14.39 17.28 -8.92
N PRO A 258 -13.41 18.11 -9.31
CA PRO A 258 -12.20 18.34 -8.51
C PRO A 258 -12.49 18.78 -7.06
N SER A 259 -13.61 19.48 -6.82
CA SER A 259 -14.04 19.92 -5.48
C SER A 259 -14.70 18.82 -4.64
N TYR A 260 -15.13 17.71 -5.25
CA TYR A 260 -15.70 16.58 -4.53
C TYR A 260 -14.60 15.70 -3.93
N VAL A 261 -13.41 15.72 -4.54
CA VAL A 261 -12.21 15.05 -4.05
C VAL A 261 -11.67 15.84 -2.86
N GLN A 262 -12.17 15.54 -1.67
CA GLN A 262 -11.82 16.30 -0.47
C GLN A 262 -10.45 15.90 0.06
N GLU A 263 -9.66 16.92 0.42
CA GLU A 263 -8.45 16.71 1.21
C GLU A 263 -8.87 16.36 2.64
N VAL A 264 -8.42 15.21 3.12
CA VAL A 264 -8.54 14.82 4.53
C VAL A 264 -7.27 15.21 5.29
N ASP A 265 -6.53 16.22 4.80
CA ASP A 265 -5.25 16.74 5.35
C ASP A 265 -5.42 17.58 6.63
N GLN A 266 -6.27 17.12 7.55
CA GLN A 266 -6.25 17.68 8.90
C GLN A 266 -5.04 17.09 9.64
N PRO A 267 -4.14 17.93 10.18
CA PRO A 267 -3.02 17.48 11.01
C PRO A 267 -3.54 16.55 12.11
N LEU A 268 -2.86 15.42 12.31
CA LEU A 268 -3.20 14.52 13.39
C LEU A 268 -2.80 15.17 14.72
N GLU A 269 -3.80 15.47 15.55
CA GLU A 269 -3.61 15.97 16.90
C GLU A 269 -3.61 14.78 17.86
N ILE A 270 -2.50 14.03 17.86
CA ILE A 270 -2.32 12.85 18.71
C ILE A 270 -1.07 12.99 19.58
N ASP A 271 -1.04 12.36 20.75
CA ASP A 271 0.13 12.33 21.64
C ASP A 271 1.13 11.20 21.25
N ASP A 272 2.16 10.96 22.06
CA ASP A 272 3.18 9.94 21.78
C ASP A 272 2.66 8.51 21.97
N ASP A 273 1.77 8.30 22.93
CA ASP A 273 1.16 7.00 23.20
C ASP A 273 0.21 6.61 22.06
N GLU A 274 -0.59 7.56 21.60
CA GLU A 274 -1.48 7.42 20.45
C GLU A 274 -0.68 7.20 19.15
N ALA A 275 0.45 7.89 18.97
CA ALA A 275 1.32 7.69 17.83
C ALA A 275 1.96 6.28 17.83
N PHE A 276 2.35 5.75 18.97
CA PHE A 276 2.87 4.39 19.08
C PHE A 276 1.80 3.34 18.77
N VAL A 277 0.57 3.52 19.29
CA VAL A 277 -0.56 2.64 18.94
C VAL A 277 -0.83 2.68 17.44
N LEU A 278 -0.76 3.86 16.82
CA LEU A 278 -0.95 4.01 15.38
C LEU A 278 0.18 3.35 14.55
N GLU A 279 1.43 3.39 15.02
CA GLU A 279 2.55 2.65 14.43
C GLU A 279 2.30 1.13 14.45
N VAL A 280 1.81 0.59 15.58
CA VAL A 280 1.46 -0.83 15.71
C VAL A 280 0.36 -1.21 14.73
N ILE A 281 -0.68 -0.39 14.59
CA ILE A 281 -1.77 -0.61 13.62
C ILE A 281 -1.24 -0.55 12.19
N LEU A 282 -0.41 0.45 11.85
CA LEU A 282 0.13 0.62 10.50
C LEU A 282 1.03 -0.55 10.06
N THR A 283 1.88 -1.03 10.97
CA THR A 283 2.83 -2.11 10.68
C THR A 283 2.17 -3.49 10.59
N ASN A 284 1.07 -3.70 11.34
CA ASN A 284 0.29 -4.93 11.31
C ASN A 284 -0.90 -4.87 10.33
N GLU A 285 -1.17 -3.72 9.73
CA GLU A 285 -2.29 -3.40 8.81
C GLU A 285 -3.69 -3.57 9.37
N ARG A 286 -4.01 -4.77 9.86
CA ARG A 286 -5.26 -5.11 10.54
C ARG A 286 -4.93 -5.92 11.78
N ILE A 287 -5.16 -5.33 12.95
CA ILE A 287 -4.78 -5.96 14.22
C ILE A 287 -5.97 -6.00 15.18
N ALA A 288 -6.16 -7.14 15.84
CA ALA A 288 -7.19 -7.29 16.87
C ALA A 288 -6.85 -6.43 18.09
N ARG A 289 -7.87 -5.83 18.71
CA ARG A 289 -7.67 -4.95 19.86
C ARG A 289 -6.88 -5.62 20.99
N GLU A 290 -7.14 -6.88 21.28
CA GLU A 290 -6.46 -7.65 22.33
C GLU A 290 -4.96 -7.83 22.05
N GLN A 291 -4.55 -7.80 20.78
CA GLN A 291 -3.15 -7.84 20.37
C GLN A 291 -2.49 -6.49 20.60
N ILE A 292 -3.19 -5.38 20.28
CA ILE A 292 -2.70 -4.02 20.57
C ILE A 292 -2.50 -3.85 22.08
N GLU A 293 -3.47 -4.27 22.90
CA GLU A 293 -3.39 -4.22 24.37
C GLU A 293 -2.21 -5.03 24.92
N ARG A 294 -1.81 -6.13 24.26
CA ARG A 294 -0.65 -6.93 24.65
C ARG A 294 0.67 -6.25 24.31
N ILE A 295 0.76 -5.61 23.14
CA ILE A 295 1.97 -4.90 22.69
C ILE A 295 2.15 -3.60 23.47
N CYS A 296 1.05 -2.88 23.73
CA CYS A 296 1.04 -1.54 24.31
C CYS A 296 0.66 -1.56 25.80
N THR A 297 1.38 -2.34 26.62
CA THR A 297 0.98 -2.64 28.01
C THR A 297 0.87 -1.42 28.93
N ASP A 298 1.65 -0.37 28.66
CA ASP A 298 1.72 0.84 29.49
C ASP A 298 0.86 2.00 28.94
N ILE A 299 0.13 1.77 27.85
CA ILE A 299 -0.68 2.78 27.16
C ILE A 299 -2.17 2.51 27.38
N PRO A 300 -3.01 3.52 27.65
CA PRO A 300 -4.45 3.36 27.71
C PRO A 300 -5.05 3.14 26.30
N VAL A 301 -4.90 1.92 25.75
CA VAL A 301 -5.28 1.56 24.36
C VAL A 301 -6.71 1.98 24.00
N GLU A 302 -7.68 1.78 24.89
CA GLU A 302 -9.06 2.20 24.62
C GLU A 302 -9.23 3.69 24.38
N GLN A 303 -8.50 4.49 25.15
CA GLN A 303 -8.54 5.94 25.00
C GLN A 303 -7.86 6.33 23.68
N ALA A 304 -6.70 5.73 23.38
CA ALA A 304 -5.97 5.98 22.14
C ALA A 304 -6.80 5.60 20.89
N LEU A 305 -7.41 4.41 20.88
CA LEU A 305 -8.31 3.98 19.82
C LEU A 305 -9.53 4.91 19.72
N GLY A 306 -10.09 5.34 20.85
CA GLY A 306 -11.17 6.32 20.88
C GLY A 306 -10.80 7.66 20.21
N THR A 307 -9.61 8.20 20.50
CA THR A 307 -9.09 9.41 19.87
C THR A 307 -8.88 9.22 18.38
N LEU A 308 -8.19 8.15 17.98
CA LEU A 308 -7.87 7.85 16.58
C LEU A 308 -9.15 7.65 15.74
N LEU A 309 -10.13 6.94 16.29
CA LEU A 309 -11.43 6.73 15.65
C LEU A 309 -12.24 8.03 15.54
N ALA A 310 -12.24 8.86 16.58
CA ALA A 310 -12.93 10.15 16.57
C ALA A 310 -12.34 11.13 15.52
N GLN A 311 -11.04 11.03 15.26
CA GLN A 311 -10.36 11.77 14.19
C GLN A 311 -10.50 11.11 12.80
N GLY A 312 -11.11 9.91 12.72
CA GLY A 312 -11.29 9.15 11.50
C GLY A 312 -9.98 8.60 10.91
N VAL A 313 -8.94 8.43 11.73
CA VAL A 313 -7.61 7.92 11.32
C VAL A 313 -7.63 6.41 11.12
N ILE A 314 -8.47 5.73 11.89
CA ILE A 314 -8.60 4.27 11.89
C ILE A 314 -10.04 3.88 11.61
N THR A 315 -10.22 2.66 11.09
CA THR A 315 -11.51 1.97 11.01
C THR A 315 -11.49 0.72 11.88
N ILE A 316 -12.68 0.25 12.25
CA ILE A 316 -12.86 -1.00 12.98
C ILE A 316 -13.84 -1.87 12.19
N ASP A 317 -13.32 -2.95 11.61
CA ASP A 317 -14.06 -3.86 10.76
C ASP A 317 -13.81 -5.29 11.24
N ASP A 318 -14.88 -6.05 11.49
CA ASP A 318 -14.82 -7.42 12.02
C ASP A 318 -13.96 -7.57 13.29
N GLY A 319 -14.00 -6.56 14.16
CA GLY A 319 -13.23 -6.55 15.42
C GLY A 319 -11.72 -6.31 15.25
N ARG A 320 -11.26 -6.02 14.02
CA ARG A 320 -9.88 -5.65 13.72
C ARG A 320 -9.80 -4.15 13.44
N VAL A 321 -8.71 -3.55 13.93
CA VAL A 321 -8.41 -2.13 13.75
C VAL A 321 -7.42 -1.98 12.60
N GLY A 322 -7.68 -1.07 11.68
CA GLY A 322 -6.77 -0.72 10.58
C GLY A 322 -6.74 0.78 10.33
N VAL A 323 -5.75 1.26 9.57
CA VAL A 323 -5.69 2.66 9.13
C VAL A 323 -6.76 2.90 8.07
N ALA A 324 -7.50 4.01 8.15
CA ALA A 324 -8.42 4.40 7.09
C ALA A 324 -7.62 4.69 5.80
N PRO A 325 -7.97 4.14 4.63
CA PRO A 325 -7.18 4.30 3.41
C PRO A 325 -6.88 5.77 3.07
N GLU A 326 -7.87 6.65 3.17
CA GLU A 326 -7.74 8.09 2.92
C GLU A 326 -6.84 8.83 3.93
N ARG A 327 -6.49 8.18 5.06
CA ARG A 327 -5.60 8.70 6.09
C ARG A 327 -4.22 8.07 6.06
N LEU A 328 -3.96 7.10 5.17
CA LEU A 328 -2.67 6.39 5.10
C LEU A 328 -1.51 7.38 4.99
N TYR A 329 -1.56 8.31 4.04
CA TYR A 329 -0.46 9.26 3.85
C TYR A 329 -0.25 10.16 5.06
N SER A 330 -1.32 10.79 5.57
CA SER A 330 -1.22 11.67 6.74
C SER A 330 -0.68 10.94 7.98
N THR A 331 -1.03 9.66 8.13
CA THR A 331 -0.51 8.77 9.17
C THR A 331 0.98 8.56 9.02
N VAL A 332 1.42 8.17 7.82
CA VAL A 332 2.83 7.88 7.52
C VAL A 332 3.68 9.14 7.68
N GLU A 333 3.22 10.28 7.16
CA GLU A 333 3.91 11.55 7.29
C GLU A 333 4.05 11.97 8.76
N HIS A 334 3.00 11.78 9.57
CA HIS A 334 3.02 12.08 10.99
C HIS A 334 4.01 11.17 11.75
N LEU A 335 3.97 9.87 11.52
CA LEU A 335 4.84 8.90 12.18
C LEU A 335 6.31 9.06 11.74
N ALA A 336 6.56 9.39 10.46
CA ALA A 336 7.91 9.64 9.95
C ALA A 336 8.55 10.88 10.60
N ARG A 337 7.77 11.96 10.80
CA ARG A 337 8.24 13.15 11.54
C ARG A 337 8.64 12.83 12.98
N ARG A 338 8.06 11.78 13.57
CA ARG A 338 8.38 11.28 14.91
C ARG A 338 9.44 10.17 14.92
N GLN A 339 9.99 9.80 13.77
CA GLN A 339 10.96 8.71 13.65
C GLN A 339 10.41 7.36 14.14
N LEU A 340 9.12 7.12 13.91
CA LEU A 340 8.47 5.83 14.20
C LEU A 340 8.42 4.94 12.94
N VAL A 341 8.48 5.53 11.75
CA VAL A 341 8.59 4.81 10.47
C VAL A 341 9.62 5.49 9.56
N TRP A 342 10.16 4.72 8.61
CA TRP A 342 11.27 5.12 7.72
C TRP A 342 10.91 4.95 6.25
#